data_AF-A0A7X7VPM6-F1
#
_entry.id   AF-A0A7X7VPM6-F1
#
_cell.length_a   1.000
_cell.length_b   1.000
_cell.length_c   1.000
_cell.angle_alpha   90.00
_cell.angle_beta   90.00
_cell.angle_gamma   90.00
#
_symmetry.space_group_name_H-M   'P 1'
#
loop_
_entity.id
_entity.type
_entity.pdbx_description
1 polymer ?
#
loop_
_entity_poly.entity_id
_entity_poly.type
_entity_poly.pdbx_seq_one_letter_code
_entity_poly.pdbx_strand_id
1 'polypeptide(L)'
;MSRKNKQQTSSDDAQHLSRSRAITGYADKRKKRRRHKVLRITLITISCVVAALAIAAWAYVSSIDSRLSTGIDSSLRSTLSATSNGDPFYMLLLGIDKDEDRAEGTEYGSSDSAYRSDSIMLVRIDPTNKKVTLVSIHRDTLVDLGENGEQKINAAYSIGGASYATQVIEEFAGVNISHYAEIDMDGMASVVDAVGGVDVDLPIAVKDPNYTGLNLEAGEQHLDGQTAALLCRARHAYDNYGDGDRYRAANQRIVIMAIVEKVLASDPTTIATTVSDLANMVNTDMDVNSIVSLATEMKDINVSTDIMTGMEPTTSTYKNDTWYEICDTDAWKTMMERVDQGLSPTEDGNDDDMESNTAAELGDESSSDTSGSTSSESNESSSDADTSSNSSGSISSSSDSN
;
A
#
# COMPACT_ATOMS: atom_id res chain seq x y z
N MET A 1 21.19 108.07 42.68
CA MET A 1 22.42 107.42 43.22
C MET A 1 22.69 106.18 42.36
N SER A 2 23.92 105.94 41.86
CA SER A 2 24.36 104.78 41.03
C SER A 2 23.69 104.60 39.63
N ARG A 3 24.44 104.65 38.51
CA ARG A 3 25.20 103.55 37.81
C ARG A 3 24.26 102.53 37.13
N LYS A 4 24.43 102.00 35.89
CA LYS A 4 25.45 101.94 34.79
C LYS A 4 24.66 101.55 33.48
N ASN A 5 25.19 101.42 32.25
CA ASN A 5 26.21 102.12 31.42
C ASN A 5 26.28 101.43 30.01
N LYS A 6 26.85 102.09 28.97
CA LYS A 6 27.11 101.65 27.56
C LYS A 6 25.86 101.58 26.65
N GLN A 7 25.82 102.20 25.45
CA GLN A 7 26.69 102.16 24.24
C GLN A 7 26.58 100.82 23.47
N GLN A 8 26.04 100.82 22.24
CA GLN A 8 26.77 100.94 20.94
C GLN A 8 27.70 99.72 20.72
N THR A 9 27.64 98.93 19.63
CA THR A 9 27.26 99.16 18.21
C THR A 9 26.93 97.82 17.51
N SER A 10 26.13 97.81 16.43
CA SER A 10 26.51 97.20 15.13
C SER A 10 25.32 97.14 14.15
N SER A 11 25.42 97.86 13.05
CA SER A 11 24.63 97.63 11.85
C SER A 11 25.35 96.60 10.97
N ASP A 12 24.94 95.34 11.03
CA ASP A 12 25.12 94.34 9.96
C ASP A 12 24.40 93.04 10.36
N ASP A 13 23.22 92.82 9.78
CA ASP A 13 22.65 91.49 9.48
C ASP A 13 21.30 91.65 8.76
N ALA A 14 21.32 92.42 7.66
CA ALA A 14 20.24 92.34 6.70
C ALA A 14 20.37 91.01 5.93
N GLN A 15 19.29 90.22 5.92
CA GLN A 15 19.05 89.10 5.00
C GLN A 15 19.95 87.85 5.11
N HIS A 16 19.74 86.95 6.09
CA HIS A 16 19.94 85.51 5.82
C HIS A 16 19.14 84.49 6.68
N LEU A 17 18.06 84.89 7.38
CA LEU A 17 17.29 83.99 8.26
C LEU A 17 16.30 83.04 7.53
N SER A 18 16.89 82.05 6.84
CA SER A 18 16.41 80.66 6.79
C SER A 18 15.03 80.31 6.18
N ARG A 19 14.67 80.90 5.02
CA ARG A 19 13.63 80.29 4.14
C ARG A 19 13.90 78.81 3.79
N SER A 20 15.17 78.38 3.86
CA SER A 20 15.60 76.99 3.66
C SER A 20 15.09 75.98 4.70
N ARG A 21 14.98 76.35 5.99
CA ARG A 21 14.60 75.41 7.08
C ARG A 21 13.10 75.03 7.08
N ALA A 22 12.23 75.93 6.61
CA ALA A 22 10.81 75.61 6.47
C ALA A 22 10.54 74.66 5.30
N ILE A 23 11.26 74.83 4.19
CA ILE A 23 11.11 74.02 2.97
C ILE A 23 11.58 72.57 3.20
N THR A 24 12.69 72.36 3.92
CA THR A 24 13.18 71.00 4.25
C THR A 24 12.18 70.23 5.13
N GLY A 25 11.65 70.84 6.19
CA GLY A 25 10.66 70.21 7.07
C GLY A 25 9.35 69.79 6.36
N TYR A 26 8.89 70.58 5.38
CA TYR A 26 7.74 70.21 4.56
C TYR A 26 8.08 69.15 3.49
N ALA A 27 9.27 69.20 2.90
CA ALA A 27 9.75 68.19 1.96
C ALA A 27 9.88 66.81 2.63
N ASP A 28 10.41 66.72 3.85
CA ASP A 28 10.58 65.46 4.56
C ASP A 28 9.25 64.85 5.05
N LYS A 29 8.29 65.69 5.50
CA LYS A 29 6.91 65.22 5.78
C LYS A 29 6.23 64.68 4.50
N ARG A 30 6.47 65.30 3.33
CA ARG A 30 5.96 64.83 2.03
C ARG A 30 6.66 63.55 1.55
N LYS A 31 7.98 63.40 1.76
CA LYS A 31 8.75 62.17 1.51
C LYS A 31 8.28 61.01 2.40
N LYS A 32 8.11 61.21 3.71
CA LYS A 32 7.56 60.17 4.62
C LYS A 32 6.16 59.73 4.18
N ARG A 33 5.24 60.65 3.91
CA ARG A 33 3.88 60.31 3.42
C ARG A 33 3.90 59.58 2.07
N ARG A 34 4.79 59.92 1.13
CA ARG A 34 4.97 59.16 -0.12
C ARG A 34 5.55 57.76 0.12
N ARG A 35 6.57 57.61 0.98
CA ARG A 35 7.13 56.30 1.35
C ARG A 35 6.08 55.37 1.95
N HIS A 36 5.24 55.84 2.88
CA HIS A 36 4.15 55.01 3.43
C HIS A 36 3.07 54.66 2.39
N LYS A 37 2.80 55.52 1.40
CA LYS A 37 1.89 55.16 0.28
C LYS A 37 2.51 54.10 -0.63
N VAL A 38 3.77 54.25 -1.02
CA VAL A 38 4.48 53.25 -1.86
C VAL A 38 4.55 51.92 -1.11
N LEU A 39 5.00 51.90 0.14
CA LEU A 39 5.05 50.69 0.97
C LEU A 39 3.69 49.99 1.06
N ARG A 40 2.60 50.74 1.30
CA ARG A 40 1.24 50.17 1.32
C ARG A 40 0.84 49.58 -0.03
N ILE A 41 1.12 50.26 -1.14
CA ILE A 41 0.82 49.74 -2.49
C ILE A 41 1.65 48.47 -2.74
N THR A 42 2.95 48.46 -2.43
CA THR A 42 3.81 47.28 -2.58
C THR A 42 3.33 46.11 -1.73
N LEU A 43 2.94 46.33 -0.48
CA LEU A 43 2.38 45.30 0.40
C LEU A 43 1.03 44.78 -0.12
N ILE A 44 0.16 45.66 -0.65
CA ILE A 44 -1.10 45.26 -1.28
C ILE A 44 -0.82 44.43 -2.54
N THR A 45 0.11 44.84 -3.42
CA THR A 45 0.44 44.06 -4.62
C THR A 45 1.06 42.71 -4.28
N ILE A 46 1.93 42.63 -3.27
CA ILE A 46 2.48 41.35 -2.80
C ILE A 46 1.35 40.48 -2.23
N SER A 47 0.46 41.04 -1.41
CA SER A 47 -0.70 40.32 -0.86
C SER A 47 -1.64 39.80 -1.96
N CYS A 48 -1.91 40.60 -2.99
CA CYS A 48 -2.71 40.16 -4.15
C CYS A 48 -2.02 39.07 -4.97
N VAL A 49 -0.69 39.14 -5.14
CA VAL A 49 0.07 38.07 -5.82
C VAL A 49 0.05 36.78 -5.00
N VAL A 50 0.29 36.85 -3.69
CA VAL A 50 0.21 35.69 -2.79
C VAL A 50 -1.20 35.09 -2.79
N ALA A 51 -2.25 35.91 -2.74
CA ALA A 51 -3.64 35.45 -2.83
C ALA A 51 -3.95 34.80 -4.19
N ALA A 52 -3.48 35.37 -5.31
CA ALA A 52 -3.67 34.79 -6.64
C ALA A 52 -2.94 33.45 -6.79
N LEU A 53 -1.72 33.33 -6.26
CA LEU A 53 -0.97 32.07 -6.23
C LEU A 53 -1.66 31.02 -5.34
N ALA A 54 -2.18 31.41 -4.18
CA ALA A 54 -2.94 30.52 -3.30
C ALA A 54 -4.24 30.02 -3.96
N ILE A 55 -4.97 30.89 -4.67
CA ILE A 55 -6.17 30.51 -5.43
C ILE A 55 -5.80 29.55 -6.58
N ALA A 56 -4.69 29.80 -7.29
CA ALA A 56 -4.24 28.93 -8.36
C ALA A 56 -3.81 27.54 -7.85
N ALA A 57 -3.08 27.50 -6.73
CA ALA A 57 -2.69 26.25 -6.08
C ALA A 57 -3.91 25.46 -5.56
N TRP A 58 -4.86 26.14 -4.92
CA TRP A 58 -6.12 25.52 -4.48
C TRP A 58 -6.93 24.95 -5.65
N ALA A 59 -7.05 25.70 -6.76
CA ALA A 59 -7.76 25.22 -7.95
C ALA A 59 -7.06 24.01 -8.61
N TYR A 60 -5.72 23.96 -8.57
CA TYR A 60 -4.95 22.81 -9.05
C TYR A 60 -5.16 21.57 -8.17
N VAL A 61 -5.01 21.69 -6.84
CA VAL A 61 -5.27 20.57 -5.90
C VAL A 61 -6.72 20.09 -6.01
N SER A 62 -7.70 21.00 -5.99
CA SER A 62 -9.11 20.65 -6.17
C SER A 62 -9.41 19.97 -7.51
N SER A 63 -8.64 20.24 -8.57
CA SER A 63 -8.77 19.53 -9.85
C SER A 63 -8.19 18.10 -9.79
N ILE A 64 -7.21 17.84 -8.94
CA ILE A 64 -6.67 16.50 -8.66
C ILE A 64 -7.68 15.73 -7.79
N ASP A 65 -8.17 16.33 -6.70
CA ASP A 65 -9.19 15.73 -5.84
C ASP A 65 -10.45 15.35 -6.65
N SER A 66 -10.84 16.18 -7.62
CA SER A 66 -11.97 15.91 -8.52
C SER A 66 -11.73 14.75 -9.48
N ARG A 67 -10.46 14.44 -9.82
CA ARG A 67 -10.09 13.31 -10.67
C ARG A 67 -10.05 12.02 -9.83
N LEU A 68 -9.39 12.07 -8.67
CA LEU A 68 -9.38 10.99 -7.68
C LEU A 68 -10.79 10.57 -7.25
N SER A 69 -11.73 11.50 -7.12
CA SER A 69 -13.10 11.17 -6.69
C SER A 69 -14.07 10.82 -7.83
N THR A 70 -13.61 10.60 -9.06
CA THR A 70 -14.49 10.36 -10.23
C THR A 70 -15.38 9.12 -10.05
N GLY A 71 -14.83 8.01 -9.55
CA GLY A 71 -15.59 6.79 -9.23
C GLY A 71 -16.35 6.82 -7.90
N ILE A 72 -16.29 7.91 -7.13
CA ILE A 72 -16.71 7.93 -5.72
C ILE A 72 -18.02 8.70 -5.55
N ASP A 73 -19.11 7.99 -5.81
CA ASP A 73 -20.47 8.54 -5.76
C ASP A 73 -21.00 8.79 -4.32
N SER A 74 -22.22 9.33 -4.23
CA SER A 74 -22.86 9.59 -2.93
C SER A 74 -23.30 8.33 -2.18
N SER A 75 -23.48 7.21 -2.88
CA SER A 75 -23.86 5.92 -2.28
C SER A 75 -22.67 5.35 -1.52
N LEU A 76 -21.52 5.21 -2.20
CA LEU A 76 -20.27 4.75 -1.60
C LEU A 76 -19.86 5.65 -0.41
N ARG A 77 -19.92 6.97 -0.56
CA ARG A 77 -19.64 7.91 0.55
C ARG A 77 -20.61 7.82 1.73
N SER A 78 -21.78 7.20 1.56
CA SER A 78 -22.73 6.94 2.64
C SER A 78 -22.56 5.56 3.29
N THR A 79 -21.90 4.64 2.60
CA THR A 79 -21.43 3.34 3.12
C THR A 79 -20.19 3.54 3.99
N LEU A 80 -19.22 4.34 3.51
CA LEU A 80 -17.97 4.60 4.22
C LEU A 80 -18.17 5.25 5.60
N SER A 81 -17.48 4.70 6.60
CA SER A 81 -17.49 5.16 7.99
C SER A 81 -16.54 6.33 8.25
N ALA A 82 -16.93 7.24 9.14
CA ALA A 82 -16.08 8.36 9.53
C ALA A 82 -14.98 7.94 10.54
N THR A 83 -13.74 8.30 10.26
CA THR A 83 -12.57 8.05 11.12
C THR A 83 -12.01 9.36 11.72
N SER A 84 -11.48 9.31 12.94
CA SER A 84 -10.76 10.43 13.56
C SER A 84 -9.27 10.36 13.26
N ASN A 85 -8.57 11.50 13.23
CA ASN A 85 -7.14 11.53 12.91
C ASN A 85 -6.31 10.74 13.95
N GLY A 86 -5.58 9.72 13.50
CA GLY A 86 -4.74 8.86 14.32
C GLY A 86 -5.44 7.61 14.88
N ASP A 87 -6.77 7.49 14.79
CA ASP A 87 -7.48 6.25 15.12
C ASP A 87 -7.17 5.18 14.05
N PRO A 88 -7.08 3.88 14.41
CA PRO A 88 -6.97 2.81 13.43
C PRO A 88 -8.25 2.70 12.58
N PHE A 89 -8.09 2.42 11.29
CA PHE A 89 -9.21 2.31 10.36
C PHE A 89 -8.98 1.21 9.32
N TYR A 90 -10.06 0.82 8.63
CA TYR A 90 -10.01 -0.07 7.49
C TYR A 90 -10.19 0.70 6.18
N MET A 91 -9.39 0.35 5.18
CA MET A 91 -9.50 0.79 3.80
C MET A 91 -9.75 -0.43 2.91
N LEU A 92 -10.69 -0.33 1.96
CA LEU A 92 -10.86 -1.33 0.92
C LEU A 92 -10.03 -0.94 -0.31
N LEU A 93 -9.15 -1.85 -0.74
CA LEU A 93 -8.44 -1.79 -2.01
C LEU A 93 -9.06 -2.79 -3.00
N LEU A 94 -9.56 -2.29 -4.13
CA LEU A 94 -10.05 -3.13 -5.24
C LEU A 94 -9.17 -3.00 -6.49
N GLY A 95 -8.70 -4.14 -6.99
CA GLY A 95 -8.15 -4.25 -8.34
C GLY A 95 -9.27 -4.66 -9.29
N ILE A 96 -9.64 -3.81 -10.24
CA ILE A 96 -10.72 -4.07 -11.20
C ILE A 96 -10.17 -4.44 -12.58
N ASP A 97 -10.73 -5.49 -13.18
CA ASP A 97 -10.40 -5.87 -14.56
C ASP A 97 -11.39 -5.17 -15.52
N LYS A 98 -10.88 -4.22 -16.31
CA LYS A 98 -11.65 -3.42 -17.26
C LYS A 98 -11.54 -4.00 -18.67
N ASP A 99 -12.23 -5.11 -18.91
CA ASP A 99 -12.45 -5.59 -20.29
C ASP A 99 -13.43 -4.64 -21.01
N GLU A 100 -12.93 -3.67 -21.78
CA GLU A 100 -13.76 -2.82 -22.65
C GLU A 100 -14.60 -3.65 -23.64
N ASP A 101 -14.06 -4.77 -24.13
CA ASP A 101 -14.77 -5.74 -24.99
C ASP A 101 -15.99 -6.39 -24.30
N ARG A 102 -15.99 -6.46 -22.95
CA ARG A 102 -17.12 -7.01 -22.17
C ARG A 102 -18.21 -5.96 -21.95
N ALA A 103 -17.91 -4.66 -22.09
CA ALA A 103 -18.89 -3.57 -22.00
C ALA A 103 -19.84 -3.48 -23.21
N GLU A 104 -19.46 -4.06 -24.36
CA GLU A 104 -20.38 -4.24 -25.51
C GLU A 104 -21.19 -5.56 -25.43
N GLY A 105 -20.94 -6.39 -24.41
CA GLY A 105 -21.62 -7.65 -24.16
C GLY A 105 -23.04 -7.48 -23.65
N THR A 106 -24.04 -7.49 -24.54
CA THR A 106 -25.48 -7.34 -24.18
C THR A 106 -26.11 -8.45 -23.30
N GLU A 107 -25.33 -9.35 -22.70
CA GLU A 107 -25.82 -10.44 -21.85
C GLU A 107 -25.73 -10.05 -20.37
N TYR A 108 -26.90 -9.79 -19.77
CA TYR A 108 -27.10 -9.25 -18.41
C TYR A 108 -26.60 -7.81 -18.14
N GLY A 109 -27.33 -6.86 -18.72
CA GLY A 109 -27.95 -5.75 -17.96
C GLY A 109 -27.04 -4.69 -17.33
N SER A 110 -26.97 -3.53 -18.01
CA SER A 110 -26.28 -2.29 -17.61
C SER A 110 -24.76 -2.30 -17.86
N SER A 111 -24.20 -1.13 -18.17
CA SER A 111 -22.80 -0.94 -18.56
C SER A 111 -21.76 -1.31 -17.48
N ASP A 112 -22.21 -1.56 -16.25
CA ASP A 112 -21.34 -1.95 -15.12
C ASP A 112 -21.11 -3.47 -15.03
N SER A 113 -21.89 -4.29 -15.76
CA SER A 113 -21.72 -5.76 -15.75
C SER A 113 -20.46 -6.27 -16.45
N ALA A 114 -19.71 -5.38 -17.11
CA ALA A 114 -18.40 -5.65 -17.68
C ALA A 114 -17.29 -5.81 -16.64
N TYR A 115 -17.45 -5.19 -15.46
CA TYR A 115 -16.40 -5.01 -14.47
C TYR A 115 -16.55 -5.99 -13.32
N ARG A 116 -15.44 -6.62 -12.94
CA ARG A 116 -15.33 -7.49 -11.75
C ARG A 116 -14.13 -7.06 -10.93
N SER A 117 -14.25 -7.16 -9.61
CA SER A 117 -13.08 -7.09 -8.72
C SER A 117 -12.28 -8.38 -8.83
N ASP A 118 -11.06 -8.26 -9.34
CA ASP A 118 -10.12 -9.36 -9.53
C ASP A 118 -9.06 -9.39 -8.43
N SER A 119 -8.84 -8.27 -7.74
CA SER A 119 -8.20 -8.21 -6.43
C SER A 119 -9.17 -7.58 -5.42
N ILE A 120 -9.29 -8.18 -4.26
CA ILE A 120 -10.06 -7.67 -3.12
C ILE A 120 -9.14 -7.73 -1.91
N MET A 121 -8.87 -6.58 -1.30
CA MET A 121 -7.93 -6.51 -0.18
C MET A 121 -8.40 -5.48 0.85
N LEU A 122 -8.55 -5.96 2.08
CA LEU A 122 -8.93 -5.18 3.23
C LEU A 122 -7.65 -4.77 3.98
N VAL A 123 -7.39 -3.47 4.06
CA VAL A 123 -6.17 -2.92 4.65
C VAL A 123 -6.52 -2.21 5.96
N ARG A 124 -6.07 -2.77 7.09
CA ARG A 124 -6.11 -2.04 8.37
C ARG A 124 -4.88 -1.15 8.45
N ILE A 125 -5.08 0.13 8.77
CA ILE A 125 -4.02 1.12 8.97
C ILE A 125 -4.13 1.69 10.38
N ASP A 126 -3.03 1.72 11.11
CA ASP A 126 -2.89 2.29 12.45
C ASP A 126 -1.81 3.37 12.43
N PRO A 127 -2.17 4.65 12.19
CA PRO A 127 -1.19 5.73 12.08
C PRO A 127 -0.43 5.99 13.39
N THR A 128 -1.07 5.76 14.54
CA THR A 128 -0.49 6.00 15.86
C THR A 128 0.61 4.98 16.18
N ASN A 129 0.39 3.70 15.88
CA ASN A 129 1.36 2.62 16.12
C ASN A 129 2.22 2.30 14.88
N LYS A 130 2.01 3.01 13.76
CA LYS A 130 2.62 2.80 12.44
C LYS A 130 2.47 1.37 11.91
N LYS A 131 1.34 0.71 12.17
CA LYS A 131 1.09 -0.65 11.68
C LYS A 131 0.18 -0.66 10.48
N VAL A 132 0.42 -1.60 9.57
CA VAL A 132 -0.49 -1.92 8.45
C VAL A 132 -0.75 -3.42 8.43
N THR A 133 -1.95 -3.83 8.01
CA THR A 133 -2.27 -5.24 7.81
C THR A 133 -3.08 -5.42 6.54
N LEU A 134 -2.53 -6.15 5.57
CA LEU A 134 -3.13 -6.38 4.25
C LEU A 134 -3.76 -7.77 4.21
N VAL A 135 -5.09 -7.84 4.26
CA VAL A 135 -5.83 -9.10 4.23
C VAL A 135 -6.51 -9.25 2.88
N SER A 136 -6.05 -10.18 2.07
CA SER A 136 -6.63 -10.51 0.77
C SER A 136 -7.86 -11.43 0.93
N ILE A 137 -8.88 -11.21 0.10
CA ILE A 137 -10.12 -12.00 0.05
C ILE A 137 -10.19 -12.63 -1.36
N HIS A 138 -10.56 -13.91 -1.46
CA HIS A 138 -10.65 -14.54 -2.78
C HIS A 138 -11.82 -13.95 -3.58
N ARG A 139 -11.58 -13.58 -4.84
CA ARG A 139 -12.64 -13.09 -5.74
C ARG A 139 -13.79 -14.09 -5.95
N ASP A 140 -13.47 -15.38 -5.76
CA ASP A 140 -14.35 -16.53 -5.95
C ASP A 140 -15.05 -17.01 -4.65
N THR A 141 -14.87 -16.31 -3.53
CA THR A 141 -15.51 -16.62 -2.23
C THR A 141 -17.02 -16.61 -2.35
N LEU A 142 -17.66 -17.70 -1.91
CA LEU A 142 -19.11 -17.84 -1.93
C LEU A 142 -19.75 -17.04 -0.77
N VAL A 143 -20.62 -16.10 -1.13
CA VAL A 143 -21.39 -15.27 -0.19
C VAL A 143 -22.87 -15.26 -0.56
N ASP A 144 -23.75 -15.06 0.43
CA ASP A 144 -25.17 -14.81 0.19
C ASP A 144 -25.38 -13.32 -0.10
N LEU A 145 -25.80 -12.99 -1.33
CA LEU A 145 -26.11 -11.63 -1.76
C LEU A 145 -27.61 -11.28 -1.60
N GLY A 146 -28.32 -11.99 -0.71
CA GLY A 146 -29.69 -11.70 -0.31
C GLY A 146 -30.68 -11.93 -1.45
N GLU A 147 -31.30 -10.85 -1.95
CA GLU A 147 -32.22 -10.94 -3.10
C GLU A 147 -31.51 -11.41 -4.39
N ASN A 148 -30.18 -11.28 -4.46
CA ASN A 148 -29.36 -11.78 -5.58
C ASN A 148 -28.89 -13.24 -5.39
N GLY A 149 -29.14 -13.85 -4.22
CA GLY A 149 -28.79 -15.24 -3.89
C GLY A 149 -27.30 -15.53 -3.66
N GLU A 150 -26.97 -16.81 -3.45
CA GLU A 150 -25.59 -17.29 -3.30
C GLU A 150 -24.77 -17.06 -4.59
N GLN A 151 -23.73 -16.22 -4.52
CA GLN A 151 -22.83 -15.92 -5.64
C GLN A 151 -21.38 -15.75 -5.17
N LYS A 152 -20.46 -15.55 -6.11
CA LYS A 152 -19.08 -15.14 -5.84
C LYS A 152 -19.06 -13.70 -5.34
N ILE A 153 -18.21 -13.39 -4.35
CA ILE A 153 -18.13 -12.05 -3.75
C ILE A 153 -17.79 -10.96 -4.78
N ASN A 154 -17.00 -11.28 -5.82
CA ASN A 154 -16.72 -10.31 -6.89
C ASN A 154 -17.92 -9.93 -7.77
N ALA A 155 -19.02 -10.68 -7.71
CA ALA A 155 -20.27 -10.31 -8.39
C ALA A 155 -20.93 -9.08 -7.76
N ALA A 156 -20.66 -8.78 -6.47
CA ALA A 156 -21.21 -7.60 -5.81
C ALA A 156 -20.83 -6.30 -6.54
N TYR A 157 -19.61 -6.21 -7.09
CA TYR A 157 -19.18 -5.06 -7.89
C TYR A 157 -19.99 -4.95 -9.20
N SER A 158 -20.19 -6.06 -9.92
CA SER A 158 -20.97 -6.06 -11.16
C SER A 158 -22.48 -5.80 -10.94
N ILE A 159 -22.99 -6.08 -9.74
CA ILE A 159 -24.42 -5.91 -9.37
C ILE A 159 -24.74 -4.48 -8.92
N GLY A 160 -23.87 -3.85 -8.13
CA GLY A 160 -24.15 -2.55 -7.50
C GLY A 160 -22.94 -1.63 -7.33
N GLY A 161 -21.90 -1.85 -8.13
CA GLY A 161 -20.67 -1.05 -8.14
C GLY A 161 -19.89 -1.10 -6.83
N ALA A 162 -18.99 -0.13 -6.69
CA ALA A 162 -18.14 0.05 -5.51
C ALA A 162 -18.94 0.12 -4.18
N SER A 163 -20.11 0.77 -4.18
CA SER A 163 -20.93 0.91 -2.97
C SER A 163 -21.45 -0.43 -2.45
N TYR A 164 -22.03 -1.26 -3.32
CA TYR A 164 -22.54 -2.58 -2.92
C TYR A 164 -21.42 -3.57 -2.64
N ALA A 165 -20.33 -3.53 -3.42
CA ALA A 165 -19.13 -4.31 -3.12
C ALA A 165 -18.56 -3.99 -1.72
N THR A 166 -18.47 -2.71 -1.37
CA THR A 166 -18.02 -2.27 -0.04
C THR A 166 -18.94 -2.82 1.04
N GLN A 167 -20.27 -2.66 0.91
CA GLN A 167 -21.24 -3.16 1.89
C GLN A 167 -21.14 -4.68 2.10
N VAL A 168 -21.03 -5.45 1.02
CA VAL A 168 -20.89 -6.93 1.09
C VAL A 168 -19.59 -7.32 1.79
N ILE A 169 -18.51 -6.59 1.56
CA ILE A 169 -17.20 -6.85 2.18
C ILE A 169 -17.19 -6.42 3.66
N GLU A 170 -17.87 -5.33 4.03
CA GLU A 170 -18.09 -4.95 5.44
C GLU A 170 -18.84 -6.05 6.21
N GLU A 171 -19.95 -6.55 5.65
CA GLU A 171 -20.74 -7.62 6.26
C GLU A 171 -19.95 -8.94 6.34
N PHE A 172 -19.21 -9.28 5.28
CA PHE A 172 -18.38 -10.49 5.23
C PHE A 172 -17.18 -10.45 6.19
N ALA A 173 -16.51 -9.31 6.31
CA ALA A 173 -15.34 -9.14 7.18
C ALA A 173 -15.72 -8.79 8.64
N GLY A 174 -16.94 -8.34 8.89
CA GLY A 174 -17.43 -7.93 10.21
C GLY A 174 -16.84 -6.60 10.70
N VAL A 175 -16.37 -5.72 9.79
CA VAL A 175 -15.71 -4.45 10.13
C VAL A 175 -16.31 -3.29 9.33
N ASN A 176 -16.14 -2.08 9.85
CA ASN A 176 -16.54 -0.85 9.17
C ASN A 176 -15.39 -0.31 8.31
N ILE A 177 -15.63 -0.10 7.02
CA ILE A 177 -14.64 0.41 6.06
C ILE A 177 -14.77 1.93 6.02
N SER A 178 -13.67 2.64 6.24
CA SER A 178 -13.64 4.11 6.32
C SER A 178 -13.17 4.78 5.04
N HIS A 179 -12.32 4.09 4.28
CA HIS A 179 -11.77 4.58 3.02
C HIS A 179 -11.84 3.51 1.93
N TYR A 180 -11.81 3.96 0.69
CA TYR A 180 -11.87 3.13 -0.50
C TYR A 180 -10.83 3.62 -1.51
N ALA A 181 -10.14 2.69 -2.15
CA ALA A 181 -9.41 2.97 -3.38
C ALA A 181 -9.57 1.81 -4.37
N GLU A 182 -9.77 2.16 -5.64
CA GLU A 182 -9.77 1.21 -6.74
C GLU A 182 -8.74 1.62 -7.81
N ILE A 183 -8.22 0.61 -8.49
CA ILE A 183 -7.25 0.75 -9.56
C ILE A 183 -7.46 -0.37 -10.59
N ASP A 184 -7.21 -0.09 -11.86
CA ASP A 184 -7.11 -1.11 -12.91
C ASP A 184 -5.65 -1.51 -13.18
N MET A 185 -5.44 -2.53 -14.02
CA MET A 185 -4.10 -3.08 -14.27
C MET A 185 -3.15 -2.08 -14.96
N ASP A 186 -3.66 -1.27 -15.90
CA ASP A 186 -2.89 -0.23 -16.59
C ASP A 186 -2.56 0.93 -15.64
N GLY A 187 -3.49 1.26 -14.76
CA GLY A 187 -3.30 2.20 -13.68
C GLY A 187 -2.20 1.75 -12.73
N MET A 188 -2.21 0.50 -12.28
CA MET A 188 -1.19 -0.07 -11.40
C MET A 188 0.19 -0.10 -12.06
N ALA A 189 0.28 -0.48 -13.34
CA ALA A 189 1.52 -0.36 -14.11
C ALA A 189 2.05 1.09 -14.11
N SER A 190 1.14 2.05 -14.34
CA SER A 190 1.47 3.48 -14.31
C SER A 190 1.93 3.97 -12.94
N VAL A 191 1.38 3.44 -11.83
CA VAL A 191 1.85 3.73 -10.46
C VAL A 191 3.30 3.31 -10.27
N VAL A 192 3.63 2.08 -10.66
CA VAL A 192 4.98 1.51 -10.55
C VAL A 192 5.99 2.31 -11.39
N ASP A 193 5.65 2.65 -12.64
CA ASP A 193 6.52 3.47 -13.49
C ASP A 193 6.70 4.89 -12.93
N ALA A 194 5.65 5.48 -12.35
CA ALA A 194 5.70 6.83 -11.76
C ALA A 194 6.57 6.91 -10.49
N VAL A 195 6.73 5.80 -9.73
CA VAL A 195 7.69 5.71 -8.62
C VAL A 195 9.10 5.27 -9.04
N GLY A 196 9.32 5.05 -10.35
CA GLY A 196 10.62 4.67 -10.92
C GLY A 196 10.93 3.18 -10.78
N GLY A 197 9.90 2.33 -10.85
CA GLY A 197 10.02 0.88 -10.64
C GLY A 197 10.00 0.48 -9.17
N VAL A 198 9.68 -0.78 -8.92
CA VAL A 198 9.60 -1.38 -7.58
C VAL A 198 10.66 -2.46 -7.40
N ASP A 199 11.22 -2.56 -6.20
CA ASP A 199 12.11 -3.65 -5.80
C ASP A 199 11.27 -4.65 -5.01
N VAL A 200 11.32 -5.93 -5.37
CA VAL A 200 10.56 -7.02 -4.73
C VAL A 200 11.49 -8.19 -4.44
N ASP A 201 11.26 -8.92 -3.36
CA ASP A 201 11.92 -10.20 -3.10
C ASP A 201 10.93 -11.34 -3.41
N LEU A 202 11.27 -12.18 -4.38
CA LEU A 202 10.39 -13.26 -4.83
C LEU A 202 10.74 -14.58 -4.12
N PRO A 203 9.86 -15.12 -3.25
CA PRO A 203 10.17 -16.31 -2.46
C PRO A 203 10.26 -17.61 -3.28
N ILE A 204 9.69 -17.62 -4.48
CA ILE A 204 9.76 -18.70 -5.48
C ILE A 204 9.81 -18.12 -6.89
N ALA A 205 10.38 -18.85 -7.85
CA ALA A 205 10.53 -18.40 -9.24
C ALA A 205 9.16 -18.38 -9.97
N VAL A 206 8.90 -17.32 -10.74
CA VAL A 206 7.61 -17.08 -11.41
C VAL A 206 7.75 -17.35 -12.91
N LYS A 207 7.32 -18.54 -13.33
CA LYS A 207 7.52 -19.07 -14.69
C LYS A 207 6.19 -19.39 -15.34
N ASP A 208 5.69 -18.47 -16.16
CA ASP A 208 4.35 -18.50 -16.74
C ASP A 208 4.35 -18.21 -18.26
N PRO A 209 5.09 -19.01 -19.06
CA PRO A 209 5.32 -18.72 -20.48
C PRO A 209 4.07 -18.83 -21.36
N ASN A 210 3.00 -19.46 -20.87
CA ASN A 210 1.78 -19.75 -21.63
C ASN A 210 0.64 -18.73 -21.39
N TYR A 211 0.72 -17.91 -20.34
CA TYR A 211 -0.34 -16.96 -19.97
C TYR A 211 0.19 -15.52 -19.89
N THR A 212 1.01 -15.18 -18.89
CA THR A 212 1.61 -13.83 -18.78
C THR A 212 2.90 -13.64 -19.57
N GLY A 213 3.58 -14.73 -19.92
CA GLY A 213 4.90 -14.71 -20.56
C GLY A 213 6.07 -14.50 -19.59
N LEU A 214 5.82 -14.45 -18.27
CA LEU A 214 6.85 -14.20 -17.27
C LEU A 214 7.85 -15.34 -17.10
N ASN A 215 9.09 -14.94 -16.80
CA ASN A 215 10.15 -15.82 -16.32
C ASN A 215 11.06 -15.01 -15.39
N LEU A 216 10.64 -14.91 -14.12
CA LEU A 216 11.39 -14.28 -13.03
C LEU A 216 11.99 -15.37 -12.14
N GLU A 217 13.23 -15.19 -11.69
CA GLU A 217 13.85 -16.09 -10.72
C GLU A 217 13.53 -15.64 -9.29
N ALA A 218 13.68 -16.54 -8.31
CA ALA A 218 13.54 -16.19 -6.90
C ALA A 218 14.64 -15.20 -6.43
N GLY A 219 14.37 -14.48 -5.34
CA GLY A 219 15.24 -13.43 -4.79
C GLY A 219 14.86 -12.02 -5.22
N GLU A 220 15.71 -11.04 -4.88
CA GLU A 220 15.54 -9.62 -5.24
C GLU A 220 15.43 -9.40 -6.77
N GLN A 221 14.36 -8.74 -7.20
CA GLN A 221 14.09 -8.30 -8.57
C GLN A 221 13.69 -6.82 -8.58
N HIS A 222 14.17 -6.06 -9.57
CA HIS A 222 13.65 -4.72 -9.88
C HIS A 222 12.68 -4.80 -11.06
N LEU A 223 11.43 -4.38 -10.85
CA LEU A 223 10.34 -4.49 -11.82
C LEU A 223 9.88 -3.11 -12.30
N ASP A 224 9.72 -2.98 -13.61
CA ASP A 224 8.93 -1.90 -14.23
C ASP A 224 7.42 -2.17 -14.11
N GLY A 225 6.60 -1.19 -14.48
CA GLY A 225 5.16 -1.27 -14.35
C GLY A 225 4.53 -2.40 -15.15
N GLN A 226 5.04 -2.67 -16.35
CA GLN A 226 4.56 -3.79 -17.16
C GLN A 226 4.87 -5.13 -16.47
N THR A 227 6.08 -5.32 -15.97
CA THR A 227 6.50 -6.58 -15.34
C THR A 227 5.79 -6.79 -13.99
N ALA A 228 5.63 -5.74 -13.19
CA ALA A 228 4.84 -5.77 -11.96
C ALA A 228 3.36 -6.10 -12.23
N ALA A 229 2.76 -5.55 -13.29
CA ALA A 229 1.38 -5.86 -13.67
C ALA A 229 1.21 -7.31 -14.15
N LEU A 230 2.18 -7.85 -14.90
CA LEU A 230 2.19 -9.27 -15.25
C LEU A 230 2.34 -10.16 -14.00
N LEU A 231 3.16 -9.77 -13.02
CA LEU A 231 3.37 -10.52 -11.78
C LEU A 231 2.06 -10.61 -10.96
N CYS A 232 1.33 -9.50 -10.85
CA CYS A 232 0.00 -9.44 -10.23
C CYS A 232 -1.09 -10.24 -10.98
N ARG A 233 -0.83 -10.66 -12.23
CA ARG A 233 -1.72 -11.52 -13.04
C ARG A 233 -1.28 -12.98 -13.08
N ALA A 234 -0.05 -13.29 -12.67
CA ALA A 234 0.50 -14.65 -12.70
C ALA A 234 -0.24 -15.54 -11.70
N ARG A 235 -1.20 -16.33 -12.21
CA ARG A 235 -1.90 -17.41 -11.48
C ARG A 235 -1.31 -18.76 -11.86
N HIS A 236 -1.17 -19.01 -13.16
CA HIS A 236 -0.77 -20.29 -13.73
C HIS A 236 0.71 -20.65 -13.57
N ALA A 237 1.55 -19.69 -13.15
CA ALA A 237 2.88 -19.96 -12.61
C ALA A 237 2.84 -20.99 -11.47
N TYR A 238 1.71 -21.05 -10.74
CA TYR A 238 1.60 -21.75 -9.48
C TYR A 238 0.72 -23.01 -9.53
N ASP A 239 0.26 -23.43 -10.71
CA ASP A 239 -0.65 -24.59 -10.88
C ASP A 239 -0.09 -25.91 -10.29
N ASN A 240 1.24 -26.01 -10.13
CA ASN A 240 1.91 -27.16 -9.49
C ASN A 240 1.92 -27.11 -7.95
N TYR A 241 1.72 -25.93 -7.34
CA TYR A 241 1.79 -25.71 -5.89
C TYR A 241 0.40 -25.56 -5.22
N GLY A 242 -0.68 -25.77 -5.98
CA GLY A 242 -2.05 -25.76 -5.47
C GLY A 242 -2.87 -24.57 -5.99
N ASP A 243 -3.56 -23.88 -5.08
CA ASP A 243 -4.42 -22.74 -5.45
C ASP A 243 -3.59 -21.53 -5.90
N GLY A 244 -3.43 -21.39 -7.21
CA GLY A 244 -2.72 -20.26 -7.81
C GLY A 244 -3.33 -18.87 -7.53
N ASP A 245 -4.58 -18.76 -7.04
CA ASP A 245 -5.16 -17.45 -6.72
C ASP A 245 -4.60 -16.88 -5.41
N ARG A 246 -4.36 -17.72 -4.40
CA ARG A 246 -3.59 -17.38 -3.19
C ARG A 246 -2.20 -16.80 -3.53
N TYR A 247 -1.43 -17.46 -4.41
CA TYR A 247 -0.12 -16.97 -4.84
C TYR A 247 -0.20 -15.66 -5.62
N ARG A 248 -1.20 -15.52 -6.50
CA ARG A 248 -1.50 -14.27 -7.22
C ARG A 248 -1.82 -13.12 -6.26
N ALA A 249 -2.60 -13.39 -5.21
CA ALA A 249 -2.92 -12.40 -4.17
C ALA A 249 -1.69 -12.00 -3.34
N ALA A 250 -0.82 -12.95 -2.98
CA ALA A 250 0.45 -12.68 -2.32
C ALA A 250 1.37 -11.80 -3.19
N ASN A 251 1.50 -12.10 -4.49
CA ASN A 251 2.23 -11.25 -5.44
C ASN A 251 1.70 -9.79 -5.48
N GLN A 252 0.38 -9.62 -5.42
CA GLN A 252 -0.23 -8.28 -5.36
C GLN A 252 0.12 -7.55 -4.06
N ARG A 253 0.15 -8.25 -2.92
CA ARG A 253 0.60 -7.67 -1.64
C ARG A 253 2.08 -7.27 -1.70
N ILE A 254 2.96 -8.11 -2.25
CA ILE A 254 4.38 -7.80 -2.47
C ILE A 254 4.54 -6.52 -3.30
N VAL A 255 3.84 -6.40 -4.44
CA VAL A 255 3.90 -5.20 -5.29
C VAL A 255 3.34 -3.96 -4.58
N ILE A 256 2.22 -4.08 -3.86
CA ILE A 256 1.66 -2.96 -3.08
C ILE A 256 2.62 -2.51 -1.97
N MET A 257 3.24 -3.44 -1.25
CA MET A 257 4.23 -3.14 -0.20
C MET A 257 5.44 -2.40 -0.78
N ALA A 258 5.96 -2.84 -1.93
CA ALA A 258 7.08 -2.18 -2.60
C ALA A 258 6.70 -0.77 -3.13
N ILE A 259 5.48 -0.56 -3.63
CA ILE A 259 4.96 0.78 -3.96
C ILE A 259 4.93 1.66 -2.70
N VAL A 260 4.39 1.14 -1.58
CA VAL A 260 4.32 1.87 -0.31
C VAL A 260 5.73 2.23 0.19
N GLU A 261 6.70 1.34 0.09
CA GLU A 261 8.09 1.62 0.46
C GLU A 261 8.68 2.78 -0.36
N LYS A 262 8.52 2.76 -1.69
CA LYS A 262 8.98 3.83 -2.58
C LYS A 262 8.32 5.18 -2.26
N VAL A 263 7.01 5.16 -1.98
CA VAL A 263 6.24 6.36 -1.61
C VAL A 263 6.70 6.92 -0.26
N LEU A 264 6.91 6.08 0.76
CA LEU A 264 7.30 6.54 2.10
C LEU A 264 8.80 6.92 2.21
N ALA A 265 9.64 6.39 1.33
CA ALA A 265 11.02 6.86 1.14
C ALA A 265 11.10 8.26 0.49
N SER A 266 10.04 8.69 -0.20
CA SER A 266 9.97 9.96 -0.93
C SER A 266 9.66 11.16 -0.02
N ASP A 267 9.94 12.38 -0.49
CA ASP A 267 9.54 13.60 0.22
C ASP A 267 8.07 13.98 -0.11
N PRO A 268 7.36 14.72 0.77
CA PRO A 268 5.96 15.08 0.55
C PRO A 268 5.65 15.80 -0.78
N THR A 269 6.62 16.50 -1.37
CA THR A 269 6.46 17.15 -2.69
C THR A 269 6.44 16.12 -3.80
N THR A 270 7.33 15.13 -3.74
CA THR A 270 7.38 14.00 -4.66
C THR A 270 6.08 13.19 -4.53
N ILE A 271 5.65 12.84 -3.31
CA ILE A 271 4.39 12.13 -3.07
C ILE A 271 3.20 12.88 -3.69
N ALA A 272 3.05 14.19 -3.44
CA ALA A 272 1.97 14.99 -4.01
C ALA A 272 2.02 15.08 -5.56
N THR A 273 3.21 15.02 -6.15
CA THR A 273 3.40 15.00 -7.61
C THR A 273 2.99 13.64 -8.19
N THR A 274 3.46 12.54 -7.59
CA THR A 274 3.07 11.17 -7.92
C THR A 274 1.55 11.00 -7.83
N VAL A 275 0.89 11.48 -6.78
CA VAL A 275 -0.59 11.46 -6.67
C VAL A 275 -1.26 12.28 -7.78
N SER A 276 -0.74 13.47 -8.13
CA SER A 276 -1.26 14.29 -9.25
C SER A 276 -1.24 13.55 -10.58
N ASP A 277 -0.13 12.87 -10.87
CA ASP A 277 0.10 12.18 -12.13
C ASP A 277 -0.80 10.93 -12.23
N LEU A 278 -0.98 10.23 -11.11
CA LEU A 278 -1.78 9.01 -11.00
C LEU A 278 -3.28 9.23 -10.78
N ALA A 279 -3.73 10.47 -10.56
CA ALA A 279 -5.13 10.77 -10.24
C ALA A 279 -6.17 10.47 -11.36
N ASN A 280 -5.75 10.03 -12.56
CA ASN A 280 -6.67 9.46 -13.56
C ASN A 280 -6.79 7.93 -13.47
N MET A 281 -5.89 7.28 -12.74
CA MET A 281 -5.71 5.83 -12.69
C MET A 281 -6.29 5.22 -11.41
N VAL A 282 -6.32 6.00 -10.33
CA VAL A 282 -6.86 5.61 -9.03
C VAL A 282 -8.12 6.41 -8.75
N ASN A 283 -9.23 5.73 -8.42
CA ASN A 283 -10.37 6.38 -7.78
C ASN A 283 -10.31 6.14 -6.26
N THR A 284 -10.41 7.18 -5.44
CA THR A 284 -10.41 7.08 -3.98
C THR A 284 -11.21 8.23 -3.34
N ASP A 285 -11.80 7.98 -2.17
CA ASP A 285 -12.53 9.00 -1.42
C ASP A 285 -11.61 10.02 -0.74
N MET A 286 -10.34 9.67 -0.55
CA MET A 286 -9.30 10.50 0.08
C MET A 286 -8.85 11.66 -0.83
N ASP A 287 -8.73 12.86 -0.25
CA ASP A 287 -8.14 14.02 -0.94
C ASP A 287 -6.60 14.00 -0.88
N VAL A 288 -5.94 14.80 -1.74
CA VAL A 288 -4.47 14.86 -1.82
C VAL A 288 -3.85 15.20 -0.45
N ASN A 289 -4.52 16.06 0.34
CA ASN A 289 -4.00 16.46 1.66
C ASN A 289 -4.07 15.32 2.67
N SER A 290 -5.10 14.48 2.61
CA SER A 290 -5.31 13.32 3.47
C SER A 290 -4.29 12.23 3.13
N ILE A 291 -4.04 11.97 1.85
CA ILE A 291 -3.00 11.03 1.39
C ILE A 291 -1.62 11.49 1.86
N VAL A 292 -1.26 12.76 1.65
CA VAL A 292 0.04 13.31 2.08
C VAL A 292 0.18 13.36 3.61
N SER A 293 -0.90 13.66 4.34
CA SER A 293 -0.91 13.61 5.81
C SER A 293 -0.67 12.19 6.31
N LEU A 294 -1.42 11.21 5.80
CA LEU A 294 -1.27 9.80 6.16
C LEU A 294 0.14 9.29 5.85
N ALA A 295 0.66 9.55 4.65
CA ALA A 295 2.02 9.17 4.28
C ALA A 295 3.09 9.85 5.17
N THR A 296 2.80 11.04 5.71
CA THR A 296 3.68 11.73 6.66
C THR A 296 3.60 11.13 8.07
N GLU A 297 2.43 10.69 8.52
CA GLU A 297 2.24 10.00 9.81
C GLU A 297 2.86 8.59 9.78
N MET A 298 2.68 7.86 8.68
CA MET A 298 3.25 6.52 8.42
C MET A 298 4.76 6.54 8.08
N LYS A 299 5.38 7.72 8.00
CA LYS A 299 6.81 7.84 7.71
C LYS A 299 7.65 7.11 8.78
N ASP A 300 8.77 6.52 8.38
CA ASP A 300 9.63 5.67 9.22
C ASP A 300 8.94 4.37 9.71
N ILE A 301 7.88 3.90 9.06
CA ILE A 301 7.43 2.50 9.18
C ILE A 301 8.54 1.56 8.69
N ASN A 302 8.74 0.44 9.38
CA ASN A 302 9.56 -0.66 8.87
C ASN A 302 8.68 -1.65 8.11
N VAL A 303 8.74 -1.63 6.77
CA VAL A 303 7.98 -2.51 5.87
C VAL A 303 8.15 -3.99 6.22
N SER A 304 9.30 -4.40 6.76
CA SER A 304 9.59 -5.79 7.14
C SER A 304 9.04 -6.26 8.50
N THR A 305 8.54 -5.37 9.37
CA THR A 305 8.05 -5.75 10.72
C THR A 305 6.72 -5.14 11.12
N ASP A 306 6.34 -4.04 10.48
CA ASP A 306 5.18 -3.24 10.86
C ASP A 306 4.04 -3.40 9.84
N ILE A 307 4.32 -4.01 8.68
CA ILE A 307 3.34 -4.46 7.70
C ILE A 307 3.21 -5.98 7.82
N MET A 308 2.00 -6.45 8.11
CA MET A 308 1.64 -7.87 8.21
C MET A 308 0.70 -8.22 7.05
N THR A 309 0.70 -9.46 6.58
CA THR A 309 -0.21 -9.89 5.50
C THR A 309 -0.97 -11.16 5.85
N GLY A 310 -2.07 -11.40 5.13
CA GLY A 310 -2.87 -12.61 5.29
C GLY A 310 -3.82 -12.84 4.12
N MET A 311 -4.32 -14.07 4.04
CA MET A 311 -5.36 -14.49 3.10
C MET A 311 -6.55 -15.01 3.89
N GLU A 312 -7.76 -14.69 3.41
CA GLU A 312 -8.99 -15.35 3.84
C GLU A 312 -8.80 -16.89 3.88
N PRO A 313 -9.09 -17.56 5.01
CA PRO A 313 -8.97 -19.01 5.10
C PRO A 313 -10.14 -19.68 4.37
N THR A 314 -9.85 -20.35 3.26
CA THR A 314 -10.87 -20.99 2.42
C THR A 314 -10.57 -22.46 2.15
N THR A 315 -11.59 -23.19 1.69
CA THR A 315 -11.43 -24.46 1.00
C THR A 315 -12.07 -24.38 -0.38
N SER A 316 -11.26 -24.59 -1.42
CA SER A 316 -11.71 -24.63 -2.80
C SER A 316 -12.69 -25.76 -3.08
N THR A 317 -13.75 -25.50 -3.84
CA THR A 317 -14.72 -26.53 -4.22
C THR A 317 -15.40 -26.26 -5.57
N TYR A 318 -15.91 -27.31 -6.20
CA TYR A 318 -16.82 -27.19 -7.34
C TYR A 318 -18.27 -27.38 -6.89
N LYS A 319 -19.13 -26.38 -7.12
CA LYS A 319 -20.59 -26.49 -7.04
C LYS A 319 -21.16 -26.34 -8.45
N ASN A 320 -21.85 -27.36 -8.96
CA ASN A 320 -22.47 -27.36 -10.31
C ASN A 320 -21.49 -26.92 -11.42
N ASP A 321 -20.34 -27.61 -11.51
CA ASP A 321 -19.23 -27.32 -12.45
C ASP A 321 -18.62 -25.91 -12.36
N THR A 322 -19.01 -25.12 -11.35
CA THR A 322 -18.46 -23.78 -11.08
C THR A 322 -17.53 -23.82 -9.86
N TRP A 323 -16.33 -23.27 -10.00
CA TRP A 323 -15.35 -23.13 -8.90
C TRP A 323 -15.79 -22.06 -7.90
N TYR A 324 -15.67 -22.35 -6.61
CA TYR A 324 -15.90 -21.42 -5.51
C TYR A 324 -14.85 -21.63 -4.42
N GLU A 325 -14.53 -20.56 -3.72
CA GLU A 325 -13.86 -20.64 -2.42
C GLU A 325 -14.91 -20.65 -1.30
N ILE A 326 -14.80 -21.59 -0.37
CA ILE A 326 -15.69 -21.68 0.79
C ILE A 326 -14.91 -21.21 2.02
N CYS A 327 -15.29 -20.06 2.56
CA CYS A 327 -14.72 -19.48 3.77
C CYS A 327 -14.87 -20.42 4.98
N ASP A 328 -13.76 -20.67 5.70
CA ASP A 328 -13.81 -21.17 7.08
C ASP A 328 -14.20 -19.98 7.98
N THR A 329 -15.49 -19.87 8.26
CA THR A 329 -16.05 -18.70 8.97
C THR A 329 -15.51 -18.54 10.39
N ASP A 330 -15.18 -19.63 11.09
CA ASP A 330 -14.63 -19.56 12.45
C ASP A 330 -13.16 -19.11 12.41
N ALA A 331 -12.37 -19.62 11.47
CA ALA A 331 -10.99 -19.17 11.26
C ALA A 331 -10.93 -17.72 10.75
N TRP A 332 -11.80 -17.34 9.81
CA TRP A 332 -11.88 -15.99 9.25
C TRP A 332 -12.27 -14.96 10.31
N LYS A 333 -13.28 -15.27 11.12
CA LYS A 333 -13.66 -14.41 12.25
C LYS A 333 -12.52 -14.26 13.25
N THR A 334 -11.83 -15.35 13.58
CA THR A 334 -10.66 -15.32 14.48
C THR A 334 -9.54 -14.44 13.91
N MET A 335 -9.26 -14.56 12.61
CA MET A 335 -8.31 -13.71 11.90
C MET A 335 -8.72 -12.23 11.98
N MET A 336 -9.96 -11.89 11.64
CA MET A 336 -10.43 -10.50 11.66
C MET A 336 -10.47 -9.90 13.07
N GLU A 337 -10.83 -10.67 14.11
CA GLU A 337 -10.74 -10.23 15.50
C GLU A 337 -9.28 -9.93 15.93
N ARG A 338 -8.29 -10.68 15.42
CA ARG A 338 -6.85 -10.41 15.67
C ARG A 338 -6.37 -9.17 14.92
N VAL A 339 -6.76 -9.03 13.65
CA VAL A 339 -6.40 -7.88 12.82
C VAL A 339 -6.95 -6.59 13.44
N ASP A 340 -8.21 -6.56 13.89
CA ASP A 340 -8.81 -5.39 14.56
C ASP A 340 -8.01 -4.93 15.79
N GLN A 341 -7.45 -5.89 16.55
CA GLN A 341 -6.56 -5.66 17.69
C GLN A 341 -5.13 -5.21 17.32
N GLY A 342 -4.77 -5.15 16.03
CA GLY A 342 -3.43 -4.80 15.56
C GLY A 342 -2.39 -5.93 15.74
N LEU A 343 -2.86 -7.17 15.76
CA LEU A 343 -2.06 -8.40 15.80
C LEU A 343 -1.92 -9.00 14.39
N SER A 344 -0.99 -9.95 14.23
CA SER A 344 -0.87 -10.72 12.98
C SER A 344 -2.17 -11.48 12.66
N PRO A 345 -2.56 -11.57 11.37
CA PRO A 345 -3.69 -12.40 10.92
C PRO A 345 -3.64 -13.86 11.39
N THR A 346 -2.44 -14.43 11.59
CA THR A 346 -2.24 -15.82 12.03
C THR A 346 -1.73 -15.87 13.48
N GLU A 347 -1.89 -17.00 14.17
CA GLU A 347 -1.39 -17.15 15.55
C GLU A 347 0.13 -17.28 15.62
N ASP A 348 0.71 -18.00 14.66
CA ASP A 348 2.14 -18.33 14.61
C ASP A 348 3.02 -17.17 14.13
N GLY A 349 2.43 -16.11 13.56
CA GLY A 349 3.16 -14.97 13.00
C GLY A 349 3.80 -15.25 11.63
N ASN A 350 3.45 -16.38 10.99
CA ASN A 350 3.70 -16.55 9.57
C ASN A 350 2.72 -15.63 8.82
N ASP A 351 3.22 -14.47 8.42
CA ASP A 351 2.49 -13.41 7.71
C ASP A 351 2.52 -13.60 6.17
N ASP A 352 3.18 -14.66 5.66
CA ASP A 352 3.34 -14.93 4.24
C ASP A 352 2.87 -16.32 3.79
N ASP A 353 1.97 -16.31 2.81
CA ASP A 353 1.40 -17.51 2.16
C ASP A 353 2.43 -18.32 1.36
N MET A 354 3.55 -17.68 1.01
CA MET A 354 4.56 -18.20 0.10
C MET A 354 5.64 -19.03 0.82
N GLU A 355 6.13 -18.57 1.98
CA GLU A 355 7.24 -19.20 2.71
C GLU A 355 6.95 -20.66 3.09
N SER A 356 5.68 -20.97 3.40
CA SER A 356 5.21 -22.33 3.70
C SER A 356 5.54 -23.34 2.58
N ASN A 357 5.57 -22.87 1.33
CA ASN A 357 5.85 -23.70 0.17
C ASN A 357 7.33 -23.60 -0.27
N THR A 358 8.00 -22.46 -0.07
CA THR A 358 9.47 -22.38 -0.21
C THR A 358 10.18 -23.36 0.72
N ALA A 359 9.68 -23.53 1.95
CA ALA A 359 10.18 -24.54 2.89
C ALA A 359 9.93 -26.00 2.43
N ALA A 360 8.87 -26.25 1.64
CA ALA A 360 8.58 -27.55 1.06
C ALA A 360 9.46 -27.84 -0.17
N GLU A 361 9.69 -26.84 -1.03
CA GLU A 361 10.53 -26.96 -2.23
C GLU A 361 12.01 -27.16 -1.86
N LEU A 362 12.52 -26.39 -0.89
CA LEU A 362 13.85 -26.61 -0.29
C LEU A 362 13.96 -27.96 0.44
N GLY A 363 12.84 -28.52 0.90
CA GLY A 363 12.76 -29.86 1.48
C GLY A 363 12.88 -30.98 0.43
N ASP A 364 12.28 -30.79 -0.75
CA ASP A 364 12.30 -31.79 -1.83
C ASP A 364 13.66 -31.79 -2.58
N GLU A 365 14.30 -30.63 -2.78
CA GLU A 365 15.66 -30.56 -3.34
C GLU A 365 16.71 -31.32 -2.49
N SER A 366 16.49 -31.47 -1.18
CA SER A 366 17.36 -32.28 -0.32
C SER A 366 17.15 -33.80 -0.45
N SER A 367 16.16 -34.25 -1.23
CA SER A 367 15.77 -35.67 -1.34
C SER A 367 16.41 -36.40 -2.53
N SER A 368 16.97 -35.69 -3.51
CA SER A 368 17.30 -36.25 -4.82
C SER A 368 18.79 -36.22 -5.21
N ASP A 369 19.72 -36.48 -4.29
CA ASP A 369 21.04 -36.97 -4.70
C ASP A 369 21.82 -37.74 -3.62
N THR A 370 21.76 -39.08 -3.65
CA THR A 370 22.90 -39.99 -3.40
C THR A 370 22.54 -41.39 -3.89
N SER A 371 22.81 -41.67 -5.16
CA SER A 371 23.01 -43.04 -5.64
C SER A 371 24.50 -43.28 -5.90
N GLY A 372 25.23 -43.64 -4.85
CA GLY A 372 26.70 -43.69 -4.84
C GLY A 372 27.26 -44.79 -3.95
N SER A 373 27.30 -46.02 -4.47
CA SER A 373 27.87 -47.17 -3.78
C SER A 373 29.34 -46.93 -3.38
N THR A 374 29.67 -47.04 -2.10
CA THR A 374 31.06 -47.25 -1.64
C THR A 374 31.10 -48.21 -0.45
N SER A 375 32.05 -49.14 -0.54
CA SER A 375 32.38 -50.28 0.32
C SER A 375 32.24 -50.11 1.85
N SER A 376 31.74 -51.17 2.47
CA SER A 376 31.81 -51.41 3.92
C SER A 376 33.24 -51.70 4.39
N GLU A 377 33.80 -50.82 5.24
CA GLU A 377 34.90 -51.15 6.15
C GLU A 377 34.49 -50.76 7.57
N SER A 378 34.10 -51.76 8.37
CA SER A 378 33.76 -51.61 9.78
C SER A 378 35.04 -51.59 10.62
N ASN A 379 35.30 -50.50 11.33
CA ASN A 379 36.40 -50.41 12.30
C ASN A 379 35.91 -49.78 13.61
N GLU A 380 35.18 -50.57 14.41
CA GLU A 380 34.83 -50.20 15.78
C GLU A 380 36.03 -50.38 16.71
N SER A 381 36.25 -49.43 17.62
CA SER A 381 37.20 -49.62 18.72
C SER A 381 36.82 -48.82 19.97
N SER A 382 36.74 -49.53 21.09
CA SER A 382 36.60 -49.04 22.47
C SER A 382 35.26 -48.38 22.83
N SER A 383 34.71 -48.54 24.04
CA SER A 383 35.31 -49.06 25.29
C SER A 383 34.32 -49.84 26.17
N ASP A 384 34.88 -50.65 27.07
CA ASP A 384 34.19 -51.67 27.86
C ASP A 384 33.31 -51.14 29.01
N ALA A 385 32.29 -51.93 29.38
CA ALA A 385 31.82 -52.05 30.76
C ALA A 385 31.26 -53.46 31.01
N ASP A 386 31.80 -54.15 32.02
CA ASP A 386 31.46 -55.53 32.41
C ASP A 386 29.98 -55.74 32.79
N THR A 387 29.49 -56.98 32.60
CA THR A 387 29.11 -57.87 33.73
C THR A 387 28.92 -59.33 33.27
N SER A 388 29.54 -60.26 34.02
CA SER A 388 29.44 -61.74 33.99
C SER A 388 28.07 -62.33 33.59
N SER A 389 27.94 -63.53 32.98
CA SER A 389 28.41 -64.78 33.61
C SER A 389 28.21 -66.10 32.78
N ASN A 390 29.26 -66.93 32.79
CA ASN A 390 29.25 -68.39 33.04
C ASN A 390 28.85 -69.46 31.96
N SER A 391 29.49 -70.63 32.09
CA SER A 391 29.24 -71.96 31.47
C SER A 391 29.60 -72.13 29.97
N SER A 392 30.76 -72.68 29.57
CA SER A 392 31.36 -74.03 29.79
C SER A 392 30.92 -75.11 28.77
N GLY A 393 31.91 -75.74 28.10
CA GLY A 393 31.77 -76.96 27.27
C GLY A 393 31.99 -76.71 25.76
N SER A 394 33.19 -76.80 25.14
CA SER A 394 34.24 -77.83 25.08
C SER A 394 33.91 -79.10 24.26
N ILE A 395 34.89 -79.57 23.45
CA ILE A 395 34.93 -80.80 22.61
C ILE A 395 34.24 -80.58 21.23
N SER A 396 34.89 -80.40 20.07
CA SER A 396 36.14 -80.88 19.41
C SER A 396 35.94 -82.01 18.39
N SER A 397 36.62 -81.92 17.24
CA SER A 397 36.90 -82.97 16.23
C SER A 397 35.70 -83.62 15.51
N SER A 398 35.75 -83.97 14.21
CA SER A 398 36.77 -83.72 13.17
C SER A 398 36.26 -84.16 11.78
N SER A 399 36.89 -83.63 10.72
CA SER A 399 37.18 -84.29 9.43
C SER A 399 36.04 -84.91 8.57
N ASP A 400 35.85 -84.27 7.42
CA ASP A 400 35.95 -84.86 6.07
C ASP A 400 34.75 -85.58 5.40
N SER A 401 34.42 -85.00 4.24
CA SER A 401 34.11 -85.66 2.95
C SER A 401 32.88 -86.57 2.85
N ASN A 402 31.84 -86.09 2.14
CA ASN A 402 31.69 -86.39 0.71
C ASN A 402 30.79 -85.37 0.00
#